data_AF-A0A661C9T6-F1
#
_entry.id   AF-A0A661C9T6-F1
#
_cell.length_a   1.000
_cell.length_b   1.000
_cell.length_c   1.000
_cell.angle_alpha   90.00
_cell.angle_beta   90.00
_cell.angle_gamma   90.00
#
_symmetry.space_group_name_H-M   'P 1'
#
loop_
_entity.id
_entity.type
_entity.pdbx_description
1 polymer ?
#
loop_
_entity_poly.entity_id
_entity_poly.type
_entity_poly.pdbx_seq_one_letter_code
_entity_poly.pdbx_strand_id
1 'polypeptide(L)'
;MAYLNTTQTLRDLRQNLLSCTVENSSKLSLLENHYRALGQNARYQHILSVVQNNAVFREINHALQIRWQRGEMNNKGVLTMVEQYFTELTFVFAEFFLTIQSKAYVAFVNDNVRYGGEIIPVDLLSTHLAESLGFEPIAVYVLPQRKGNSSQQMGKFGREALRKSIIIWRKP
;
A
#
# COMPACT_ATOMS: atom_id res chain seq x y z
N MET A 1 -3.15 -4.79 -23.43
CA MET A 1 -2.28 -3.73 -24.00
C MET A 1 -2.16 -3.82 -25.52
N ALA A 2 -2.22 -5.00 -26.15
CA ALA A 2 -2.20 -5.11 -27.63
C ALA A 2 -3.44 -4.53 -28.34
N TYR A 3 -4.58 -4.40 -27.65
CA TYR A 3 -5.86 -4.02 -28.26
C TYR A 3 -6.18 -2.52 -28.28
N LEU A 4 -5.42 -1.67 -27.59
CA LEU A 4 -5.77 -0.25 -27.41
C LEU A 4 -4.89 0.73 -28.20
N ASN A 5 -3.85 0.27 -28.90
CA ASN A 5 -2.88 1.11 -29.66
C ASN A 5 -2.28 2.32 -28.91
N THR A 6 -2.47 2.43 -27.59
CA THR A 6 -1.97 3.51 -26.73
C THR A 6 -0.95 2.94 -25.75
N THR A 7 0.20 2.50 -26.25
CA THR A 7 1.17 1.79 -25.40
C THR A 7 2.02 2.72 -24.54
N GLN A 8 2.49 3.86 -25.07
CA GLN A 8 3.38 4.75 -24.33
C GLN A 8 2.62 5.66 -23.37
N THR A 9 1.61 6.38 -23.85
CA THR A 9 0.83 7.33 -23.03
C THR A 9 0.14 6.66 -21.82
N LEU A 10 -0.37 5.43 -21.97
CA LEU A 10 -0.94 4.69 -20.84
C LEU A 10 0.12 4.19 -19.87
N ARG A 11 1.33 3.85 -20.34
CA ARG A 11 2.45 3.50 -19.46
C ARG A 11 2.88 4.71 -18.66
N ASP A 12 3.05 5.86 -19.33
CA ASP A 12 3.45 7.11 -18.69
C ASP A 12 2.39 7.56 -17.67
N LEU A 13 1.10 7.49 -18.03
CA LEU A 13 0.01 7.79 -17.10
C LEU A 13 0.07 6.90 -15.86
N ARG A 14 0.26 5.58 -16.03
CA ARG A 14 0.39 4.64 -14.90
C ARG A 14 1.59 4.98 -14.02
N GLN A 15 2.71 5.38 -14.61
CA GLN A 15 3.91 5.78 -13.87
C GLN A 15 3.75 7.14 -13.20
N ASN A 16 2.89 8.02 -13.69
CA ASN A 16 2.64 9.33 -13.09
C ASN A 16 1.63 9.30 -11.94
N LEU A 17 0.72 8.32 -11.89
CA LEU A 17 -0.28 8.19 -10.83
C LEU A 17 0.38 7.75 -9.52
N LEU A 18 0.14 8.45 -8.41
CA LEU A 18 0.92 8.26 -7.17
C LEU A 18 0.68 6.92 -6.44
N SER A 19 -0.48 6.28 -6.57
CA SER A 19 -0.79 5.03 -5.85
C SER A 19 -1.48 4.00 -6.75
N CYS A 20 -0.83 3.64 -7.86
CA CYS A 20 -1.29 2.55 -8.72
C CYS A 20 -0.47 1.30 -8.44
N THR A 21 -1.10 0.11 -8.40
CA THR A 21 -0.52 -1.17 -7.97
C THR A 21 0.53 -1.79 -8.92
N VAL A 22 1.36 -0.97 -9.57
CA VAL A 22 2.23 -1.36 -10.69
C VAL A 22 3.57 -0.62 -10.68
N GLU A 23 4.00 -0.20 -9.51
CA GLU A 23 5.20 0.63 -9.32
C GLU A 23 6.41 -0.30 -9.23
N ASN A 24 7.28 -0.27 -10.23
CA ASN A 24 8.57 -0.97 -10.21
C ASN A 24 9.75 -0.02 -9.97
N SER A 25 9.47 1.28 -9.77
CA SER A 25 10.44 2.34 -9.50
C SER A 25 9.95 3.22 -8.38
N SER A 26 10.86 3.66 -7.50
CA SER A 26 10.48 4.51 -6.38
C SER A 26 10.16 5.95 -6.81
N LYS A 27 9.14 6.54 -6.17
CA LYS A 27 8.75 7.94 -6.34
C LYS A 27 9.26 8.86 -5.24
N LEU A 28 10.09 8.36 -4.32
CA LEU A 28 10.56 9.14 -3.17
C LEU A 28 11.28 10.43 -3.59
N SER A 29 12.17 10.38 -4.58
CA SER A 29 12.85 11.59 -5.05
C SER A 29 11.89 12.61 -5.69
N LEU A 30 10.87 12.13 -6.41
CA LEU A 30 9.83 12.99 -6.97
C LEU A 30 9.03 13.68 -5.86
N LEU A 31 8.60 12.92 -4.85
CA LEU A 31 7.89 13.41 -3.67
C LEU A 31 8.76 14.39 -2.88
N GLU A 32 10.01 14.06 -2.60
CA GLU A 32 10.93 14.94 -1.87
C GLU A 32 11.07 16.29 -2.58
N ASN A 33 11.32 16.26 -3.89
CA ASN A 33 11.46 17.48 -4.69
C ASN A 33 10.16 18.30 -4.67
N HIS A 34 9.01 17.64 -4.78
CA HIS A 34 7.70 18.30 -4.74
C HIS A 34 7.45 18.99 -3.39
N TYR A 35 7.61 18.27 -2.27
CA TYR A 35 7.43 18.84 -0.94
C TYR A 35 8.46 19.94 -0.64
N ARG A 36 9.72 19.78 -1.07
CA ARG A 36 10.77 20.78 -0.91
C ARG A 36 10.45 22.06 -1.67
N ALA A 37 9.95 21.96 -2.90
CA ALA A 37 9.52 23.11 -3.70
C ALA A 37 8.37 23.88 -3.05
N LEU A 38 7.51 23.21 -2.28
CA LEU A 38 6.44 23.81 -1.49
C LEU A 38 6.91 24.33 -0.11
N GLY A 39 8.18 24.21 0.24
CA GLY A 39 8.70 24.56 1.57
C GLY A 39 8.30 23.58 2.68
N GLN A 40 7.77 22.41 2.33
CA GLN A 40 7.21 21.41 3.25
C GLN A 40 8.14 20.22 3.51
N ASN A 41 9.47 20.43 3.45
CA ASN A 41 10.45 19.34 3.62
C ASN A 41 10.32 18.62 4.97
N ALA A 42 10.03 19.36 6.06
CA ALA A 42 9.81 18.74 7.37
C ALA A 42 8.63 17.75 7.37
N ARG A 43 7.56 18.06 6.62
CA ARG A 43 6.41 17.18 6.47
C ARG A 43 6.76 15.94 5.66
N TYR A 44 7.50 16.09 4.56
CA TYR A 44 8.00 14.94 3.80
C TYR A 44 8.80 13.99 4.70
N GLN A 45 9.75 14.52 5.48
CA GLN A 45 10.56 13.73 6.41
C GLN A 45 9.70 13.06 7.49
N HIS A 46 8.69 13.75 8.02
CA HIS A 46 7.76 13.18 8.99
C HIS A 46 6.98 12.01 8.39
N ILE A 47 6.33 12.18 7.23
CA ILE A 47 5.55 11.13 6.57
C ILE A 47 6.44 9.91 6.25
N LEU A 48 7.64 10.15 5.70
CA LEU A 48 8.59 9.09 5.41
C LEU A 48 9.00 8.33 6.68
N SER A 49 9.22 9.04 7.79
CA SER A 49 9.54 8.44 9.07
C SER A 49 8.41 7.56 9.61
N VAL A 50 7.13 7.92 9.40
CA VAL A 50 5.99 7.09 9.81
C VAL A 50 6.04 5.73 9.13
N VAL A 51 6.33 5.68 7.84
CA VAL A 51 6.43 4.43 7.08
C VAL A 51 7.65 3.62 7.51
N GLN A 52 8.84 4.23 7.49
CA GLN A 52 10.10 3.55 7.74
C GLN A 52 10.22 3.05 9.19
N ASN A 53 9.58 3.75 10.13
CA ASN A 53 9.59 3.37 11.54
C ASN A 53 8.50 2.35 11.92
N ASN A 54 7.54 2.08 11.03
CA ASN A 54 6.48 1.12 11.29
C ASN A 54 7.03 -0.31 11.37
N ALA A 55 6.90 -0.94 12.54
CA ALA A 55 7.45 -2.26 12.80
C ALA A 55 6.81 -3.35 11.92
N VAL A 56 5.48 -3.29 11.72
CA VAL A 56 4.73 -4.25 10.90
C VAL A 56 5.15 -4.15 9.44
N PHE A 57 5.32 -2.94 8.93
CA PHE A 57 5.82 -2.73 7.57
C PHE A 57 7.22 -3.32 7.36
N ARG A 58 8.14 -3.11 8.32
CA ARG A 58 9.48 -3.72 8.26
C ARG A 58 9.41 -5.24 8.32
N GLU A 59 8.56 -5.81 9.16
CA GLU A 59 8.37 -7.24 9.28
C GLU A 59 7.87 -7.86 7.97
N ILE A 60 6.87 -7.25 7.33
CA ILE A 60 6.36 -7.69 6.01
C ILE A 60 7.46 -7.67 4.95
N ASN A 61 8.20 -6.56 4.82
CA ASN A 61 9.29 -6.46 3.85
C ASN A 61 10.39 -7.50 4.11
N HIS A 62 10.74 -7.72 5.38
CA HIS A 62 11.70 -8.74 5.76
C HIS A 62 11.22 -10.16 5.42
N ALA A 63 9.95 -10.47 5.72
CA ALA A 63 9.33 -11.76 5.43
C ALA A 63 9.27 -12.05 3.91
N LEU A 64 9.00 -11.04 3.09
CA LEU A 64 9.03 -11.15 1.63
C LEU A 64 10.47 -11.33 1.10
N GLN A 65 11.43 -10.61 1.67
CA GLN A 65 12.85 -10.73 1.31
C GLN A 65 13.38 -12.15 1.56
N ILE A 66 13.04 -12.75 2.71
CA ILE A 66 13.39 -14.15 3.02
C ILE A 66 12.80 -15.10 1.96
N ARG A 67 11.54 -14.92 1.58
CA ARG A 67 10.87 -15.78 0.58
C ARG A 67 11.48 -15.66 -0.80
N TRP A 68 11.86 -14.45 -1.19
CA TRP A 68 12.63 -14.23 -2.42
C TRP A 68 13.95 -15.00 -2.38
N GLN A 69 14.72 -14.89 -1.30
CA GLN A 69 16.00 -15.60 -1.13
C GLN A 69 15.84 -17.13 -1.17
N ARG A 70 14.71 -17.66 -0.72
CA ARG A 70 14.37 -19.09 -0.76
C ARG A 70 13.82 -19.58 -2.11
N GLY A 71 13.64 -18.68 -3.10
CA GLY A 71 13.05 -19.03 -4.39
C GLY A 71 11.56 -19.35 -4.33
N GLU A 72 10.87 -18.91 -3.27
CA GLU A 72 9.43 -19.15 -3.08
C GLU A 72 8.56 -18.19 -3.91
N MET A 73 9.17 -17.12 -4.43
CA MET A 73 8.59 -16.11 -5.30
C MET A 73 9.22 -16.15 -6.69
N ASN A 74 8.41 -15.91 -7.73
CA ASN A 74 8.85 -15.91 -9.13
C ASN A 74 9.09 -14.50 -9.70
N ASN A 75 8.86 -13.44 -8.92
CA ASN A 75 8.99 -12.06 -9.35
C ASN A 75 9.59 -11.19 -8.24
N LYS A 76 10.84 -10.75 -8.43
CA LYS A 76 11.54 -9.84 -7.51
C LYS A 76 10.84 -8.48 -7.38
N GLY A 77 10.15 -8.03 -8.44
CA GLY A 77 9.45 -6.74 -8.46
C GLY A 77 8.34 -6.63 -7.42
N VAL A 78 7.85 -7.74 -6.88
CA VAL A 78 6.88 -7.75 -5.77
C VAL A 78 7.45 -7.06 -4.52
N LEU A 79 8.75 -7.20 -4.25
CA LEU A 79 9.40 -6.57 -3.09
C LEU A 79 9.26 -5.04 -3.18
N THR A 80 9.72 -4.47 -4.29
CA THR A 80 9.63 -3.04 -4.56
C THR A 80 8.19 -2.55 -4.61
N MET A 81 7.30 -3.31 -5.26
CA MET A 81 5.89 -2.92 -5.38
C MET A 81 5.21 -2.86 -4.02
N VAL A 82 5.42 -3.82 -3.12
CA VAL A 82 4.84 -3.79 -1.76
C VAL A 82 5.42 -2.61 -0.97
N GLU A 83 6.73 -2.41 -1.04
CA GLU A 83 7.40 -1.31 -0.34
C GLU A 83 6.88 0.06 -0.79
N GLN A 84 6.82 0.30 -2.10
CA GLN A 84 6.34 1.56 -2.65
C GLN A 84 4.85 1.76 -2.41
N TYR A 85 4.03 0.72 -2.53
CA TYR A 85 2.58 0.82 -2.33
C TYR A 85 2.21 1.39 -0.96
N PHE A 86 2.79 0.88 0.12
CA PHE A 86 2.51 1.41 1.46
C PHE A 86 3.17 2.76 1.69
N THR A 87 4.36 2.98 1.13
CA THR A 87 5.04 4.28 1.22
C THR A 87 4.17 5.38 0.61
N GLU A 88 3.74 5.19 -0.63
CA GLU A 88 2.89 6.12 -1.38
C GLU A 88 1.51 6.30 -0.73
N LEU A 89 0.89 5.22 -0.26
CA LEU A 89 -0.37 5.31 0.48
C LEU A 89 -0.24 6.16 1.74
N THR A 90 0.88 6.09 2.46
CA THR A 90 1.06 6.96 3.65
C THR A 90 1.17 8.43 3.27
N PHE A 91 1.80 8.77 2.14
CA PHE A 91 1.74 10.14 1.60
C PHE A 91 0.29 10.53 1.24
N VAL A 92 -0.46 9.66 0.59
CA VAL A 92 -1.88 9.90 0.27
C VAL A 92 -2.69 10.11 1.55
N PHE A 93 -2.51 9.27 2.57
CA PHE A 93 -3.23 9.39 3.84
C PHE A 93 -2.89 10.71 4.55
N ALA A 94 -1.63 11.13 4.52
CA ALA A 94 -1.21 12.39 5.14
C ALA A 94 -1.87 13.61 4.49
N GLU A 95 -1.89 13.67 3.15
CA GLU A 95 -2.56 14.75 2.42
C GLU A 95 -4.09 14.66 2.54
N PHE A 96 -4.63 13.44 2.64
CA PHE A 96 -6.05 13.25 2.91
C PHE A 96 -6.43 13.77 4.30
N PHE A 97 -5.63 13.45 5.33
CA PHE A 97 -5.83 13.97 6.68
C PHE A 97 -5.83 15.50 6.70
N LEU A 98 -4.94 16.14 5.93
CA LEU A 98 -4.86 17.58 5.86
C LEU A 98 -6.08 18.22 5.19
N THR A 99 -6.59 17.62 4.11
CA THR A 99 -7.61 18.23 3.24
C THR A 99 -9.05 18.03 3.72
N ILE A 100 -9.35 16.96 4.46
CA ILE A 100 -10.71 16.69 4.93
C ILE A 100 -11.09 17.55 6.15
N GLN A 101 -12.39 17.82 6.31
CA GLN A 101 -12.93 18.53 7.47
C GLN A 101 -12.75 17.74 8.78
N SER A 102 -12.64 18.45 9.91
CA SER A 102 -12.68 17.83 11.25
C SER A 102 -13.96 17.03 11.43
N LYS A 103 -13.89 15.93 12.19
CA LYS A 103 -14.96 14.95 12.42
C LYS A 103 -15.42 14.18 11.19
N ALA A 104 -14.81 14.35 10.02
CA ALA A 104 -15.13 13.59 8.82
C ALA A 104 -14.77 12.12 8.98
N TYR A 105 -15.62 11.25 8.42
CA TYR A 105 -15.34 9.83 8.27
C TYR A 105 -14.72 9.55 6.90
N VAL A 106 -13.77 8.62 6.89
CA VAL A 106 -13.09 8.14 5.70
C VAL A 106 -13.33 6.65 5.58
N ALA A 107 -13.87 6.22 4.46
CA ALA A 107 -14.01 4.80 4.12
C ALA A 107 -12.94 4.41 3.09
N PHE A 108 -12.08 3.47 3.45
CA PHE A 108 -11.07 2.90 2.56
C PHE A 108 -11.38 1.42 2.31
N VAL A 109 -11.56 1.04 1.04
CA VAL A 109 -11.91 -0.34 0.66
C VAL A 109 -10.70 -1.01 0.04
N ASN A 110 -10.28 -2.14 0.62
CA ASN A 110 -9.13 -2.87 0.11
C ASN A 110 -9.21 -4.38 0.34
N ASP A 111 -8.39 -5.11 -0.40
CA ASP A 111 -8.17 -6.54 -0.23
C ASP A 111 -6.85 -6.79 0.49
N ASN A 112 -6.84 -7.77 1.39
CA ASN A 112 -5.58 -8.38 1.80
C ASN A 112 -5.00 -9.18 0.63
N VAL A 113 -3.67 -9.24 0.56
CA VAL A 113 -2.94 -9.84 -0.56
C VAL A 113 -1.98 -10.92 -0.07
N ARG A 114 -1.54 -11.79 -0.99
CA ARG A 114 -0.64 -12.89 -0.68
C ARG A 114 0.46 -13.05 -1.73
N TYR A 115 1.72 -13.08 -1.27
CA TYR A 115 2.88 -13.26 -2.14
C TYR A 115 3.85 -14.29 -1.56
N GLY A 116 4.22 -15.31 -2.36
CA GLY A 116 5.10 -16.38 -1.88
C GLY A 116 4.57 -17.10 -0.63
N GLY A 117 3.26 -17.12 -0.43
CA GLY A 117 2.64 -17.66 0.78
C GLY A 117 2.50 -16.67 1.95
N GLU A 118 3.21 -15.54 1.95
CA GLU A 118 3.08 -14.46 2.96
C GLU A 118 1.78 -13.70 2.77
N ILE A 119 0.99 -13.57 3.84
CA ILE A 119 -0.25 -12.79 3.83
C ILE A 119 0.07 -11.40 4.33
N ILE A 120 -0.26 -10.40 3.51
CA ILE A 120 -0.10 -9.00 3.87
C ILE A 120 -1.47 -8.48 4.35
N PRO A 121 -1.63 -8.17 5.65
CA PRO A 121 -2.85 -7.61 6.21
C PRO A 121 -2.94 -6.12 5.88
N VAL A 122 -3.27 -5.82 4.62
CA VAL A 122 -3.32 -4.45 4.10
C VAL A 122 -4.28 -3.59 4.92
N ASP A 123 -5.40 -4.16 5.34
CA ASP A 123 -6.37 -3.48 6.21
C ASP A 123 -5.78 -2.97 7.53
N LEU A 124 -5.08 -3.84 8.26
CA LEU A 124 -4.48 -3.47 9.55
C LEU A 124 -3.27 -2.56 9.37
N LEU A 125 -2.41 -2.84 8.38
CA LEU A 125 -1.22 -2.02 8.14
C LEU A 125 -1.61 -0.60 7.71
N SER A 126 -2.55 -0.45 6.78
CA SER A 126 -3.05 0.88 6.38
C SER A 126 -3.68 1.63 7.55
N THR A 127 -4.42 0.92 8.42
CA THR A 127 -5.01 1.53 9.62
C THR A 127 -3.94 2.04 10.59
N HIS A 128 -2.91 1.24 10.87
CA HIS A 128 -1.83 1.64 11.78
C HIS A 128 -1.01 2.82 11.23
N LEU A 129 -0.80 2.87 9.91
CA LEU A 129 -0.16 4.01 9.24
C LEU A 129 -1.02 5.27 9.32
N ALA A 130 -2.33 5.16 9.06
CA ALA A 130 -3.25 6.28 9.15
C ALA A 130 -3.39 6.82 10.60
N GLU A 131 -3.45 5.92 11.58
CA GLU A 131 -3.45 6.27 13.00
C GLU A 131 -2.18 7.05 13.40
N SER A 132 -1.02 6.59 12.92
CA SER A 132 0.26 7.28 13.14
C SER A 132 0.31 8.69 12.54
N LEU A 133 -0.57 9.00 11.57
CA LEU A 133 -0.73 10.32 10.96
C LEU A 133 -1.80 11.19 11.65
N GLY A 134 -2.53 10.64 12.63
CA GLY A 134 -3.52 11.36 13.44
C GLY A 134 -4.98 10.99 13.19
N PHE A 135 -5.27 10.02 12.33
CA PHE A 135 -6.63 9.49 12.21
C PHE A 135 -7.04 8.68 13.46
N GLU A 136 -8.32 8.70 13.80
CA GLU A 136 -8.93 7.78 14.77
C GLU A 136 -9.45 6.53 14.03
N PRO A 137 -8.96 5.32 14.36
CA PRO A 137 -9.54 4.08 13.86
C PRO A 137 -10.96 3.87 14.42
N ILE A 138 -11.95 3.65 13.55
CA ILE A 138 -13.34 3.42 13.95
C ILE A 138 -13.72 1.95 13.80
N ALA A 139 -13.47 1.36 12.63
CA ALA A 139 -13.84 -0.03 12.35
C ALA A 139 -13.08 -0.62 11.17
N VAL A 140 -12.93 -1.95 11.18
CA VAL A 140 -12.55 -2.74 10.00
C VAL A 140 -13.65 -3.77 9.76
N TYR A 141 -14.51 -3.50 8.77
CA TYR A 141 -15.56 -4.43 8.36
C TYR A 141 -15.01 -5.44 7.37
N VAL A 142 -15.14 -6.73 7.67
CA VAL A 142 -14.73 -7.80 6.77
C VAL A 142 -15.94 -8.26 5.96
N LEU A 143 -15.83 -8.21 4.64
CA LEU A 143 -16.91 -8.66 3.77
C LEU A 143 -17.07 -10.20 3.84
N PRO A 144 -18.32 -10.71 3.76
CA PRO A 144 -18.57 -12.16 3.74
C PRO A 144 -17.90 -12.84 2.53
N GLN A 145 -17.86 -12.12 1.39
CA GLN A 145 -17.19 -12.57 0.19
C GLN A 145 -15.68 -12.46 0.37
N ARG A 146 -15.01 -13.60 0.35
CA ARG A 146 -13.55 -13.66 0.44
C ARG A 146 -12.92 -13.66 -0.95
N LYS A 147 -11.72 -13.09 -1.06
CA LYS A 147 -10.93 -13.19 -2.30
C LYS A 147 -10.37 -14.60 -2.40
N GLY A 148 -10.68 -15.30 -3.49
CA GLY A 148 -10.02 -16.56 -3.83
C GLY A 148 -8.55 -16.32 -4.21
N ASN A 149 -7.66 -17.24 -3.85
CA ASN A 149 -6.28 -17.21 -4.33
C ASN A 149 -6.22 -17.68 -5.79
N SER A 150 -5.15 -17.34 -6.52
CA SER A 150 -4.93 -17.96 -7.83
C SER A 150 -4.79 -19.47 -7.66
N SER A 151 -5.26 -20.23 -8.66
CA SER A 151 -5.17 -21.70 -8.66
C SER A 151 -3.73 -22.19 -8.44
N GLN A 152 -2.74 -21.46 -8.96
CA GLN A 152 -1.31 -21.75 -8.73
C GLN A 152 -0.90 -21.59 -7.26
N GLN A 153 -1.42 -20.59 -6.54
CA GLN A 153 -1.13 -20.41 -5.12
C GLN A 153 -1.88 -21.41 -4.24
N MET A 154 -3.10 -21.81 -4.61
CA MET A 154 -3.88 -22.80 -3.86
C MET A 154 -3.19 -24.16 -3.80
N GLY A 155 -2.56 -24.60 -4.90
CA GLY A 155 -1.85 -25.87 -4.95
C GLY A 155 -0.57 -25.88 -4.11
N LYS A 156 0.13 -24.73 -3.99
CA LYS A 156 1.42 -24.63 -3.31
C LYS A 156 1.32 -24.23 -1.83
N PHE A 157 0.32 -23.42 -1.47
CA PHE A 157 0.24 -22.78 -0.15
C PHE A 157 -1.12 -22.94 0.55
N GLY A 158 -1.97 -23.85 0.04
CA GLY A 158 -3.27 -24.17 0.62
C GLY A 158 -4.38 -23.12 0.36
N ARG A 159 -5.60 -23.46 0.79
CA ARG A 159 -6.78 -22.61 0.69
C ARG A 159 -6.89 -21.72 1.91
N GLU A 160 -6.21 -20.59 1.89
CA GLU A 160 -6.44 -19.53 2.88
C GLU A 160 -7.14 -18.35 2.21
N ALA A 161 -8.34 -18.05 2.68
CA ALA A 161 -9.21 -17.07 2.03
C ALA A 161 -8.92 -15.67 2.57
N LEU A 162 -8.49 -14.77 1.68
CA LEU A 162 -8.05 -13.42 2.04
C LEU A 162 -9.25 -12.51 2.32
N ARG A 163 -9.08 -11.64 3.32
CA ARG A 163 -10.09 -10.65 3.70
C ARG A 163 -10.25 -9.60 2.60
N LYS A 164 -11.49 -9.23 2.34
CA LYS A 164 -11.86 -7.98 1.70
C LYS A 164 -12.45 -7.09 2.79
N SER A 165 -11.95 -5.88 2.91
CA SER A 165 -12.22 -5.05 4.08
C SER A 165 -12.67 -3.65 3.69
N ILE A 166 -13.63 -3.11 4.44
CA ILE A 166 -13.98 -1.68 4.46
C ILE A 166 -13.46 -1.13 5.78
N ILE A 167 -12.48 -0.25 5.70
CA ILE A 167 -11.82 0.39 6.83
C ILE A 167 -12.46 1.75 7.04
N ILE A 168 -12.86 2.07 8.27
CA ILE A 168 -13.39 3.38 8.63
C ILE A 168 -12.42 4.08 9.57
N TRP A 169 -12.01 5.28 9.18
CA TRP A 169 -11.27 6.22 10.03
C TRP A 169 -12.07 7.49 10.24
N ARG A 170 -11.71 8.26 11.26
CA ARG A 170 -12.25 9.59 11.51
C ARG A 170 -11.12 10.59 11.72
N LYS A 171 -11.25 11.79 11.14
CA LYS A 171 -10.40 12.92 11.55
C LYS A 171 -10.98 13.50 12.85
N PRO A 172 -10.18 13.68 13.91
CA PRO A 172 -10.64 14.31 15.15
C PRO A 172 -11.41 15.63 14.95
#